data_AF-A0A0Q7MAE1-F1
#
_entry.id   AF-A0A0Q7MAE1-F1
#
_cell.length_a   1.000
_cell.length_b   1.000
_cell.length_c   1.000
_cell.angle_alpha   90.00
_cell.angle_beta   90.00
_cell.angle_gamma   90.00
#
_symmetry.space_group_name_H-M   'P 1'
#
loop_
_entity.id
_entity.type
_entity.pdbx_description
1 polymer ?
#
loop_
_entity_poly.entity_id
_entity_poly.type
_entity_poly.pdbx_seq_one_letter_code
_entity_poly.pdbx_strand_id
1 'polypeptide(L)'
;MLPLRLARPARGLVAVVALLALGACSADGDPSASPSASSTPTRAPLTFEEATAALMESLVPTATVDRCDEYEPGSPEAQEYLDQLAATQAEETALPGPVLPQCGNPLLIDVRAASLAGHAFALGDPIELPVAGGASRVIEVYEMPDVESAQTAVATEAADLEGWAVDRETPRVDNADGTYIPRTVVSASGVSEVDLPGWTAWALTRDEASFQDDGSIAADPYSAALLWAARDGIVVRVQVVGDTPGQAVATALDTATRYVQALRAD
;
A
#
# COMPACT_ATOMS: atom_id res chain seq x y z
N MET A 1 31.95 -51.38 11.09
CA MET A 1 33.30 -50.78 11.21
C MET A 1 33.14 -49.30 11.53
N LEU A 2 33.42 -48.89 12.77
CA LEU A 2 33.86 -47.54 13.18
C LEU A 2 35.33 -47.68 13.63
N PRO A 3 36.14 -46.63 13.90
CA PRO A 3 36.03 -45.18 13.65
C PRO A 3 37.36 -44.56 13.11
N LEU A 4 37.44 -43.22 12.91
CA LEU A 4 38.62 -42.31 13.10
C LEU A 4 38.28 -40.93 12.47
N ARG A 5 37.84 -39.88 13.19
CA ARG A 5 38.51 -38.89 14.09
C ARG A 5 39.69 -38.08 13.51
N LEU A 6 39.62 -36.76 13.83
CA LEU A 6 40.65 -35.69 13.86
C LEU A 6 40.86 -34.93 12.53
N ALA A 7 41.02 -33.59 12.45
CA ALA A 7 41.39 -32.58 13.44
C ALA A 7 40.98 -31.14 13.01
N ARG A 8 40.80 -30.22 13.97
CA ARG A 8 41.05 -28.77 13.81
C ARG A 8 42.56 -28.50 13.91
N PRO A 9 43.07 -27.42 13.29
CA PRO A 9 43.62 -26.28 14.06
C PRO A 9 43.15 -24.94 13.44
N ALA A 10 42.91 -23.81 14.13
CA ALA A 10 43.56 -23.08 15.22
C ALA A 10 44.78 -22.23 14.81
N ARG A 11 44.70 -20.92 15.15
CA ARG A 11 45.76 -19.89 15.34
C ARG A 11 46.20 -19.12 14.08
N GLY A 12 46.49 -17.81 14.09
CA GLY A 12 46.66 -16.79 15.15
C GLY A 12 46.66 -15.38 14.48
N LEU A 13 46.29 -14.27 15.12
CA LEU A 13 46.86 -13.52 16.27
C LEU A 13 47.90 -12.45 15.82
N VAL A 14 47.81 -11.28 16.49
CA VAL A 14 48.75 -10.13 16.64
C VAL A 14 48.44 -8.95 15.70
N ALA A 15 48.01 -7.74 16.11
CA ALA A 15 48.18 -6.81 17.26
C ALA A 15 49.20 -5.67 17.03
N VAL A 16 49.02 -4.59 17.80
CA VAL A 16 49.89 -3.41 18.10
C VAL A 16 49.56 -2.14 17.27
N VAL A 17 48.83 -1.14 17.81
CA VAL A 17 49.12 -0.10 18.85
C VAL A 17 50.01 1.04 18.35
N ALA A 18 49.51 2.28 18.47
CA ALA A 18 50.31 3.45 18.90
C ALA A 18 49.41 4.58 19.45
N LEU A 19 49.70 4.93 20.71
CA LEU A 19 49.25 6.11 21.45
C LEU A 19 49.92 7.39 20.93
N LEU A 20 49.32 8.56 21.22
CA LEU A 20 50.03 9.70 21.81
C LEU A 20 49.06 10.57 22.62
N ALA A 21 49.50 10.94 23.82
CA ALA A 21 48.81 11.73 24.83
C ALA A 21 49.47 13.11 24.97
N LEU A 22 48.70 14.12 25.39
CA LEU A 22 48.89 14.93 26.62
C LEU A 22 48.23 16.31 26.51
N GLY A 23 47.57 16.69 27.60
CA GLY A 23 47.09 18.06 27.85
C GLY A 23 46.21 18.10 29.09
N ALA A 24 46.83 18.15 30.26
CA ALA A 24 46.15 18.39 31.54
C ALA A 24 45.95 19.89 31.76
N CYS A 25 44.77 20.30 32.22
CA CYS A 25 44.56 21.49 33.05
C CYS A 25 43.36 21.22 33.96
N SER A 26 43.60 21.23 35.27
CA SER A 26 42.57 21.24 36.32
C SER A 26 42.20 22.69 36.62
N ALA A 27 40.90 23.01 36.69
CA ALA A 27 40.38 24.17 37.42
C ALA A 27 38.91 23.94 37.77
N ASP A 28 38.59 24.11 39.06
CA ASP A 28 37.26 24.13 39.66
C ASP A 28 36.30 25.13 38.99
N GLY A 29 35.01 24.78 38.90
CA GLY A 29 33.95 25.72 38.56
C GLY A 29 32.60 25.05 38.25
N ASP A 30 31.69 25.10 39.24
CA ASP A 30 30.22 24.91 39.23
C ASP A 30 29.57 23.72 38.48
N PRO A 31 28.51 23.10 39.05
CA PRO A 31 27.73 22.10 38.34
C PRO A 31 27.02 22.76 37.15
N SER A 32 27.56 22.55 35.94
CA SER A 32 26.86 22.84 34.70
C SER A 32 25.54 22.09 34.69
N ALA A 33 24.45 22.84 34.59
CA ALA A 33 23.11 22.31 34.42
C ALA A 33 23.11 21.28 33.28
N SER A 34 22.50 20.11 33.54
CA SER A 34 22.23 19.11 32.52
C SER A 34 21.62 19.79 31.29
N PRO A 35 22.04 19.44 30.05
CA PRO A 35 21.38 19.96 28.87
C PRO A 35 19.89 19.61 28.99
N SER A 36 19.05 20.65 29.01
CA SER A 36 17.61 20.47 28.92
C SER A 36 17.34 19.61 27.70
N ALA A 37 16.84 18.39 27.93
CA ALA A 37 16.29 17.57 26.89
C ALA A 37 15.18 18.40 26.25
N SER A 38 15.48 18.97 25.10
CA SER A 38 14.48 19.62 24.27
C SER A 38 13.45 18.54 23.96
N SER A 39 12.26 18.67 24.53
CA SER A 39 11.13 17.81 24.24
C SER A 39 10.76 18.06 22.78
N THR A 40 11.35 17.29 21.87
CA THR A 40 10.77 17.13 20.54
C THR A 40 9.31 16.74 20.80
N PRO A 41 8.32 17.50 20.32
CA PRO A 41 6.93 17.12 20.53
C PRO A 41 6.75 15.74 19.90
N THR A 42 6.55 14.73 20.74
CA THR A 42 6.15 13.40 20.31
C THR A 42 4.80 13.57 19.64
N ARG A 43 4.77 13.57 18.32
CA ARG A 43 3.52 13.57 17.57
C ARG A 43 2.71 12.37 18.04
N ALA A 44 1.43 12.59 18.36
CA ALA A 44 0.54 11.48 18.69
C ALA A 44 0.54 10.46 17.53
N PRO A 45 0.44 9.16 17.84
CA PRO A 45 0.31 8.14 16.81
C PRO A 45 -0.96 8.39 16.00
N LEU A 46 -0.89 8.22 14.68
CA LEU A 46 -2.05 8.31 13.78
C LEU A 46 -3.08 7.25 14.17
N THR A 47 -4.35 7.65 14.33
CA THR A 47 -5.45 6.71 14.58
C THR A 47 -6.14 6.27 13.29
N PHE A 48 -6.90 5.17 13.35
CA PHE A 48 -7.69 4.70 12.20
C PHE A 48 -8.81 5.70 11.83
N GLU A 49 -9.42 6.35 12.81
CA GLU A 49 -10.45 7.38 12.58
C GLU A 49 -9.88 8.59 11.84
N GLU A 50 -8.70 9.08 12.25
CA GLU A 50 -7.98 10.15 11.54
C GLU A 50 -7.62 9.71 10.12
N ALA A 51 -7.12 8.47 9.98
CA ALA A 51 -6.75 7.89 8.69
C ALA A 51 -7.95 7.79 7.73
N THR A 52 -9.12 7.41 8.25
CA THR A 52 -10.35 7.20 7.48
C THR A 52 -11.06 8.52 7.15
N ALA A 53 -10.97 9.52 8.03
CA ALA A 53 -11.49 10.86 7.77
C ALA A 53 -10.80 11.55 6.60
N ALA A 54 -9.52 11.24 6.34
CA ALA A 54 -8.77 11.76 5.21
C ALA A 54 -9.14 11.15 3.84
N LEU A 55 -9.97 10.09 3.81
CA LEU A 55 -10.48 9.52 2.55
C LEU A 55 -11.54 10.45 1.94
N MET A 56 -11.09 11.39 1.12
CA MET A 56 -11.94 12.35 0.41
C MET A 56 -12.20 11.93 -1.03
N GLU A 57 -13.41 12.13 -1.55
CA GLU A 57 -13.79 11.81 -2.94
C GLU A 57 -12.85 12.45 -3.99
N SER A 58 -12.29 13.63 -3.69
CA SER A 58 -11.30 14.31 -4.55
C SER A 58 -10.00 13.52 -4.79
N LEU A 59 -9.74 12.46 -4.01
CA LEU A 59 -8.60 11.58 -4.18
C LEU A 59 -8.80 10.56 -5.31
N VAL A 60 -10.03 10.32 -5.76
CA VAL A 60 -10.34 9.37 -6.84
C VAL A 60 -10.98 10.08 -8.04
N PRO A 61 -11.02 9.47 -9.24
CA PRO A 61 -11.84 9.97 -10.34
C PRO A 61 -13.33 9.93 -9.95
N THR A 62 -14.13 10.86 -10.48
CA THR A 62 -15.46 11.17 -9.92
C THR A 62 -16.65 10.75 -10.79
N ALA A 63 -16.48 9.92 -11.82
CA ALA A 63 -17.64 9.45 -12.58
C ALA A 63 -18.48 8.47 -11.77
N THR A 64 -17.81 7.60 -11.02
CA THR A 64 -18.39 6.79 -9.95
C THR A 64 -17.44 6.78 -8.77
N VAL A 65 -18.00 6.84 -7.55
CA VAL A 65 -17.24 6.76 -6.31
C VAL A 65 -17.99 5.84 -5.35
N ASP A 66 -17.28 4.83 -4.86
CA ASP A 66 -17.77 3.86 -3.89
C ASP A 66 -16.93 3.94 -2.62
N ARG A 67 -17.59 4.04 -1.47
CA ARG A 67 -16.95 4.11 -0.15
C ARG A 67 -17.40 2.93 0.71
N CYS A 68 -16.46 2.29 1.37
CA CYS A 68 -16.68 1.21 2.33
C CYS A 68 -15.97 1.58 3.63
N ASP A 69 -16.69 1.71 4.74
CA ASP A 69 -16.09 1.91 6.07
C ASP A 69 -16.51 0.74 6.97
N GLU A 70 -15.56 -0.02 7.51
CA GLU A 70 -15.88 -1.03 8.51
C GLU A 70 -16.20 -0.41 9.87
N TYR A 71 -17.30 -0.88 10.45
CA TYR A 71 -17.74 -0.48 11.78
C TYR A 71 -17.38 -1.56 12.80
N GLU A 72 -16.91 -1.12 13.97
CA GLU A 72 -16.65 -2.03 15.08
C GLU A 72 -17.96 -2.73 15.50
N PRO A 73 -18.02 -4.07 15.51
CA PRO A 73 -19.24 -4.78 15.89
C PRO A 73 -19.72 -4.42 17.31
N GLY A 74 -20.96 -3.93 17.40
CA GLY A 74 -21.58 -3.53 18.68
C GLY A 74 -21.34 -2.06 19.07
N SER A 75 -20.62 -1.29 18.25
CA SER A 75 -20.54 0.17 18.39
C SER A 75 -21.90 0.85 18.10
N PRO A 76 -22.14 2.06 18.64
CA PRO A 76 -23.31 2.87 18.26
C PRO A 76 -23.43 3.09 16.75
N GLU A 77 -22.32 3.37 16.08
CA GLU A 77 -22.24 3.62 14.65
C GLU A 77 -22.61 2.36 13.84
N ALA A 78 -22.11 1.19 14.26
CA ALA A 78 -22.51 -0.09 13.68
C ALA A 78 -24.02 -0.34 13.81
N GLN A 79 -24.59 -0.03 14.97
CA GLN A 79 -26.03 -0.19 15.20
C GLN A 79 -26.85 0.77 14.33
N GLU A 80 -26.47 2.04 14.28
CA GLU A 80 -27.12 3.05 13.43
C GLU A 80 -27.09 2.64 11.95
N TYR A 81 -25.96 2.12 11.46
CA TYR A 81 -25.84 1.62 10.10
C TYR A 81 -26.76 0.42 9.83
N LEU A 82 -26.78 -0.57 10.73
CA LEU A 82 -27.65 -1.74 10.61
C LEU A 82 -29.14 -1.35 10.64
N ASP A 83 -29.52 -0.39 11.48
CA ASP A 83 -30.88 0.12 11.58
C ASP A 83 -31.32 0.84 10.29
N GLN A 84 -30.42 1.63 9.67
CA GLN A 84 -30.66 2.28 8.37
C GLN A 84 -30.82 1.25 7.23
N LEU A 85 -29.96 0.23 7.18
CA LEU A 85 -30.09 -0.86 6.22
C LEU A 85 -31.39 -1.64 6.42
N ALA A 86 -31.74 -1.95 7.67
CA ALA A 86 -33.00 -2.63 7.99
C ALA A 86 -34.21 -1.81 7.53
N ALA A 87 -34.19 -0.49 7.70
CA ALA A 87 -35.24 0.40 7.24
C ALA A 87 -35.37 0.42 5.71
N THR A 88 -34.24 0.36 4.99
CA THR A 88 -34.20 0.34 3.52
C THR A 88 -34.65 -1.02 2.95
N GLN A 89 -34.25 -2.11 3.59
CA GLN A 89 -34.61 -3.48 3.19
C GLN A 89 -36.03 -3.87 3.57
N ALA A 90 -36.70 -3.12 4.47
CA ALA A 90 -38.10 -3.37 4.81
C ALA A 90 -39.07 -3.24 3.62
N GLU A 91 -38.62 -2.64 2.51
CA GLU A 91 -39.38 -2.49 1.26
C GLU A 91 -39.17 -3.67 0.27
N GLU A 92 -38.13 -4.50 0.45
CA GLU A 92 -37.83 -5.67 -0.38
C GLU A 92 -38.02 -6.98 0.42
N THR A 93 -38.94 -7.85 -0.03
CA THR A 93 -39.28 -9.04 0.74
C THR A 93 -38.22 -10.13 0.61
N ALA A 94 -37.78 -10.66 1.76
CA ALA A 94 -36.99 -11.90 1.95
C ALA A 94 -35.49 -11.85 1.62
N LEU A 95 -34.80 -10.76 1.93
CA LEU A 95 -33.34 -10.75 2.02
C LEU A 95 -32.86 -11.26 3.40
N PRO A 96 -31.66 -11.88 3.48
CA PRO A 96 -31.00 -12.10 4.76
C PRO A 96 -30.84 -10.77 5.50
N GLY A 97 -30.89 -10.81 6.85
CA GLY A 97 -30.78 -9.60 7.66
C GLY A 97 -29.51 -8.79 7.36
N PRO A 98 -29.52 -7.47 7.63
CA PRO A 98 -28.40 -6.61 7.33
C PRO A 98 -27.14 -7.07 8.07
N VAL A 99 -26.01 -7.02 7.37
CA VAL A 99 -24.69 -7.36 7.90
C VAL A 99 -23.80 -6.13 7.83
N LEU A 100 -22.83 -6.06 8.74
CA LEU A 100 -21.81 -5.01 8.69
C LEU A 100 -20.96 -5.17 7.43
N PRO A 101 -20.52 -4.07 6.83
CA PRO A 101 -19.60 -4.12 5.70
C PRO A 101 -18.31 -4.80 6.13
N GLN A 102 -17.74 -5.58 5.22
CA GLN A 102 -16.37 -6.07 5.31
C GLN A 102 -15.60 -5.44 4.16
N CYS A 103 -14.67 -4.58 4.50
CA CYS A 103 -13.79 -3.88 3.58
C CYS A 103 -12.43 -4.58 3.59
N GLY A 104 -11.60 -4.28 2.58
CA GLY A 104 -10.19 -4.63 2.64
C GLY A 104 -9.82 -6.00 2.08
N ASN A 105 -8.55 -6.35 2.28
CA ASN A 105 -7.90 -7.48 1.64
C ASN A 105 -7.90 -8.66 2.61
N PRO A 106 -8.62 -9.77 2.31
CA PRO A 106 -8.74 -10.91 3.22
C PRO A 106 -7.42 -11.65 3.48
N LEU A 107 -6.36 -11.30 2.77
CA LEU A 107 -5.00 -11.81 2.98
C LEU A 107 -4.25 -11.06 4.08
N LEU A 108 -4.72 -9.88 4.48
CA LEU A 108 -4.16 -9.12 5.58
C LEU A 108 -4.79 -9.58 6.91
N ILE A 109 -4.05 -9.35 7.99
CA ILE A 109 -4.49 -9.63 9.36
C ILE A 109 -4.97 -8.35 10.05
N ASP A 110 -5.58 -7.46 9.28
CA ASP A 110 -6.11 -6.19 9.77
C ASP A 110 -7.24 -6.40 10.78
N VAL A 111 -7.34 -5.44 11.69
CA VAL A 111 -8.40 -5.36 12.69
C VAL A 111 -9.63 -4.72 12.07
N ARG A 112 -9.41 -3.70 11.23
CA ARG A 112 -10.42 -2.92 10.53
C ARG A 112 -9.87 -2.39 9.21
N ALA A 113 -10.76 -2.20 8.24
CA ALA A 113 -10.45 -1.56 6.97
C ALA A 113 -11.46 -0.48 6.56
N ALA A 114 -10.98 0.46 5.74
CA ALA A 114 -11.83 1.40 5.01
C ALA A 114 -11.28 1.56 3.60
N SER A 115 -12.17 1.82 2.63
CA SER A 115 -11.79 2.01 1.24
C SER A 115 -12.60 3.09 0.55
N LEU A 116 -11.93 3.76 -0.38
CA LEU A 116 -12.51 4.69 -1.32
C LEU A 116 -12.05 4.27 -2.73
N ALA A 117 -12.99 3.84 -3.56
CA ALA A 117 -12.76 3.49 -4.95
C ALA A 117 -13.45 4.51 -5.85
N GLY A 118 -12.85 4.81 -6.99
CA GLY A 118 -13.51 5.61 -8.01
C GLY A 118 -13.00 5.33 -9.41
N HIS A 119 -13.88 5.60 -10.39
CA HIS A 119 -13.62 5.35 -11.80
C HIS A 119 -13.90 6.59 -12.64
N ALA A 120 -13.20 6.66 -13.78
CA ALA A 120 -13.36 7.75 -14.75
C ALA A 120 -14.61 7.57 -15.66
N PHE A 121 -15.33 6.45 -15.52
CA PHE A 121 -16.46 6.06 -16.38
C PHE A 121 -17.69 5.72 -15.54
N ALA A 122 -18.89 5.98 -16.07
CA ALA A 122 -20.12 5.52 -15.45
C ALA A 122 -20.37 4.03 -15.74
N LEU A 123 -21.19 3.38 -14.92
CA LEU A 123 -21.59 1.99 -15.16
C LEU A 123 -22.29 1.87 -16.52
N GLY A 124 -21.73 1.02 -17.39
CA GLY A 124 -22.26 0.77 -18.73
C GLY A 124 -21.64 1.62 -19.84
N ASP A 125 -20.80 2.60 -19.51
CA ASP A 125 -20.04 3.35 -20.51
C ASP A 125 -18.92 2.48 -21.11
N PRO A 126 -18.59 2.66 -22.40
CA PRO A 126 -17.40 2.05 -22.97
C PRO A 126 -16.15 2.59 -22.27
N ILE A 127 -15.23 1.69 -21.93
CA ILE A 127 -13.97 2.02 -21.26
C ILE A 127 -12.90 2.20 -22.33
N GLU A 128 -12.37 3.41 -22.45
CA GLU A 128 -11.25 3.74 -23.33
C GLU A 128 -10.00 3.97 -22.48
N LEU A 129 -9.01 3.09 -22.59
CA LEU A 129 -7.72 3.23 -21.92
C LEU A 129 -6.66 3.69 -22.93
N PRO A 130 -5.60 4.39 -22.50
CA PRO A 130 -5.35 4.88 -21.14
C PRO A 130 -6.11 6.17 -20.81
N VAL A 131 -6.33 6.41 -19.51
CA VAL A 131 -6.88 7.67 -18.98
C VAL A 131 -5.81 8.36 -18.15
N ALA A 132 -5.50 9.63 -18.45
CA ALA A 132 -4.53 10.39 -17.68
C ALA A 132 -4.97 10.54 -16.20
N GLY A 133 -4.11 10.11 -15.28
CA GLY A 133 -4.42 10.07 -13.84
C GLY A 133 -5.15 8.79 -13.40
N GLY A 134 -5.19 7.78 -14.27
CA GLY A 134 -5.77 6.47 -14.00
C GLY A 134 -7.26 6.40 -14.31
N ALA A 135 -7.67 5.32 -14.97
CA ALA A 135 -9.06 4.98 -15.22
C ALA A 135 -9.79 4.54 -13.95
N SER A 136 -9.06 3.88 -13.05
CA SER A 136 -9.52 3.43 -11.74
C SER A 136 -8.50 3.81 -10.69
N ARG A 137 -8.98 4.32 -9.55
CA ARG A 137 -8.15 4.50 -8.35
C ARG A 137 -8.87 3.97 -7.13
N VAL A 138 -8.12 3.27 -6.29
CA VAL A 138 -8.58 2.78 -4.99
C VAL A 138 -7.58 3.23 -3.95
N ILE A 139 -8.10 3.75 -2.84
CA ILE A 139 -7.33 4.01 -1.63
C ILE A 139 -7.95 3.16 -0.53
N GLU A 140 -7.14 2.30 0.07
CA GLU A 140 -7.52 1.50 1.23
C GLU A 140 -6.66 1.86 2.42
N VAL A 141 -7.30 1.87 3.58
CA VAL A 141 -6.69 2.09 4.89
C VAL A 141 -6.97 0.84 5.72
N TYR A 142 -5.93 0.30 6.34
CA TYR A 142 -6.00 -0.86 7.21
C TYR A 142 -5.44 -0.50 8.58
N GLU A 143 -6.20 -0.77 9.62
CA GLU A 143 -5.69 -0.80 10.98
C GLU A 143 -5.08 -2.18 11.25
N MET A 144 -3.79 -2.20 11.58
CA MET A 144 -3.10 -3.43 11.91
C MET A 144 -3.04 -3.61 13.43
N PRO A 145 -2.90 -4.85 13.93
CA PRO A 145 -2.84 -5.12 15.38
C PRO A 145 -1.73 -4.34 16.11
N ASP A 146 -0.63 -4.06 15.41
CA ASP A 146 0.49 -3.26 15.89
C ASP A 146 1.36 -2.73 14.74
N VAL A 147 2.33 -1.88 15.09
CA VAL A 147 3.26 -1.24 14.15
C VAL A 147 4.11 -2.27 13.40
N GLU A 148 4.51 -3.36 14.05
CA GLU A 148 5.35 -4.41 13.44
C GLU A 148 4.57 -5.17 12.36
N SER A 149 3.29 -5.45 12.63
CA SER A 149 2.36 -6.07 11.67
C SER A 149 2.15 -5.19 10.44
N ALA A 150 1.99 -3.87 10.64
CA ALA A 150 1.90 -2.92 9.52
C ALA A 150 3.16 -2.89 8.65
N GLN A 151 4.33 -2.82 9.28
CA GLN A 151 5.61 -2.86 8.56
C GLN A 151 5.80 -4.19 7.83
N THR A 152 5.42 -5.30 8.45
CA THR A 152 5.50 -6.64 7.85
C THR A 152 4.57 -6.77 6.64
N ALA A 153 3.35 -6.24 6.72
CA ALA A 153 2.42 -6.25 5.59
C ALA A 153 3.03 -5.52 4.38
N VAL A 154 3.50 -4.28 4.56
CA VAL A 154 4.14 -3.52 3.47
C VAL A 154 5.43 -4.18 2.97
N ALA A 155 6.26 -4.71 3.86
CA ALA A 155 7.49 -5.40 3.47
C ALA A 155 7.21 -6.70 2.69
N THR A 156 6.12 -7.38 3.00
CA THR A 156 5.68 -8.59 2.29
C THR A 156 5.27 -8.25 0.87
N GLU A 157 4.50 -7.19 0.68
CA GLU A 157 4.11 -6.70 -0.65
C GLU A 157 5.33 -6.19 -1.43
N ALA A 158 6.23 -5.46 -0.79
CA ALA A 158 7.49 -5.00 -1.37
C ALA A 158 8.46 -6.14 -1.71
N ALA A 159 8.32 -7.32 -1.08
CA ALA A 159 9.05 -8.52 -1.47
C ALA A 159 8.56 -9.12 -2.80
N ASP A 160 7.53 -8.51 -3.40
CA ASP A 160 7.05 -8.78 -4.74
C ASP A 160 6.50 -10.21 -4.92
N LEU A 161 5.60 -10.63 -4.02
CA LEU A 161 5.05 -11.99 -4.07
C LEU A 161 4.30 -12.29 -5.37
N GLU A 162 3.71 -11.28 -6.00
CA GLU A 162 2.96 -11.41 -7.25
C GLU A 162 3.81 -11.22 -8.52
N GLY A 163 5.10 -10.89 -8.39
CA GLY A 163 6.05 -10.80 -9.51
C GLY A 163 5.96 -9.50 -10.34
N TRP A 164 5.53 -8.39 -9.76
CA TRP A 164 5.55 -7.04 -10.32
C TRP A 164 6.94 -6.52 -10.68
N ALA A 165 8.04 -7.14 -10.21
CA ALA A 165 9.41 -6.79 -10.57
C ALA A 165 9.89 -7.47 -11.86
N VAL A 166 9.07 -8.34 -12.46
CA VAL A 166 9.49 -9.16 -13.62
C VAL A 166 8.62 -8.85 -14.83
N ASP A 167 9.28 -8.44 -15.90
CA ASP A 167 8.67 -8.37 -17.23
C ASP A 167 8.25 -9.78 -17.66
N ARG A 168 7.03 -9.91 -18.18
CA ARG A 168 6.48 -11.21 -18.55
C ARG A 168 5.66 -11.09 -19.81
N GLU A 169 5.64 -12.18 -20.57
CA GLU A 169 4.78 -12.32 -21.73
C GLU A 169 3.92 -13.57 -21.54
N THR A 170 2.61 -13.37 -21.62
CA THR A 170 1.62 -14.45 -21.60
C THR A 170 1.22 -14.72 -23.05
N PRO A 171 1.48 -15.92 -23.57
CA PRO A 171 1.02 -16.29 -24.91
C PRO A 171 -0.49 -16.22 -25.04
N ARG A 172 -0.97 -16.09 -26.28
CA ARG A 172 -2.39 -16.24 -26.59
C ARG A 172 -2.94 -17.56 -26.03
N VAL A 173 -4.17 -17.50 -25.54
CA VAL A 173 -4.92 -18.69 -25.07
C VAL A 173 -6.13 -18.89 -25.96
N ASP A 174 -6.24 -20.06 -26.57
CA ASP A 174 -7.41 -20.46 -27.35
C ASP A 174 -8.46 -21.12 -26.46
N ASN A 175 -9.68 -20.60 -26.51
CA ASN A 175 -10.82 -21.18 -25.80
C ASN A 175 -11.51 -22.25 -26.67
N ALA A 176 -12.18 -23.20 -26.01
CA ALA A 176 -12.88 -24.29 -26.69
C ALA A 176 -14.07 -23.83 -27.56
N ASP A 177 -14.57 -22.62 -27.33
CA ASP A 177 -15.68 -22.00 -28.09
C ASP A 177 -15.23 -21.24 -29.35
N GLY A 178 -13.92 -21.26 -29.66
CA GLY A 178 -13.34 -20.58 -30.81
C GLY A 178 -13.00 -19.09 -30.57
N THR A 179 -13.23 -18.58 -29.35
CA THR A 179 -12.68 -17.30 -28.92
C THR A 179 -11.22 -17.45 -28.47
N TYR A 180 -10.51 -16.35 -28.29
CA TYR A 180 -9.17 -16.37 -27.71
C TYR A 180 -8.93 -15.16 -26.81
N ILE A 181 -8.01 -15.34 -25.87
CA ILE A 181 -7.40 -14.26 -25.10
C ILE A 181 -6.14 -13.83 -25.85
N PRO A 182 -6.02 -12.56 -26.28
CA PRO A 182 -4.84 -12.07 -26.98
C PRO A 182 -3.56 -12.27 -26.17
N ARG A 183 -2.42 -12.23 -26.85
CA ARG A 183 -1.11 -12.25 -26.20
C ARG A 183 -0.95 -10.99 -25.36
N THR A 184 -0.51 -11.14 -24.11
CA THR A 184 -0.31 -10.00 -23.19
C THR A 184 1.16 -9.86 -22.85
N VAL A 185 1.67 -8.64 -22.93
CA VAL A 185 3.04 -8.27 -22.54
C VAL A 185 2.94 -7.32 -21.34
N VAL A 186 3.65 -7.68 -20.28
CA VAL A 186 3.89 -6.85 -19.12
C VAL A 186 5.35 -6.41 -19.17
N SER A 187 5.56 -5.10 -19.10
CA SER A 187 6.88 -4.49 -19.24
C SER A 187 7.06 -3.35 -18.26
N ALA A 188 8.29 -2.83 -18.12
CA ALA A 188 8.61 -1.79 -17.15
C ALA A 188 8.18 -2.18 -15.72
N SER A 189 8.21 -3.49 -15.45
CA SER A 189 7.93 -4.08 -14.16
C SER A 189 8.97 -3.60 -13.15
N GLY A 190 8.53 -3.12 -12.00
CA GLY A 190 9.45 -2.62 -10.98
C GLY A 190 8.83 -2.53 -9.59
N VAL A 191 9.70 -2.65 -8.60
CA VAL A 191 9.41 -2.39 -7.19
C VAL A 191 10.45 -1.42 -6.67
N SER A 192 9.99 -0.33 -6.06
CA SER A 192 10.86 0.77 -5.64
C SER A 192 10.37 1.39 -4.34
N GLU A 193 11.31 1.71 -3.45
CA GLU A 193 11.02 2.55 -2.29
C GLU A 193 10.72 3.97 -2.77
N VAL A 194 9.70 4.60 -2.18
CA VAL A 194 9.27 5.97 -2.56
C VAL A 194 9.25 6.88 -1.33
N ASP A 195 9.58 8.15 -1.55
CA ASP A 195 9.57 9.15 -0.48
C ASP A 195 8.14 9.63 -0.20
N LEU A 196 7.57 9.17 0.91
CA LEU A 196 6.31 9.66 1.45
C LEU A 196 6.56 10.15 2.89
N PRO A 197 6.55 11.47 3.16
CA PRO A 197 7.08 12.01 4.42
C PRO A 197 6.43 11.44 5.69
N GLY A 198 7.22 10.71 6.48
CA GLY A 198 6.81 10.08 7.73
C GLY A 198 6.25 8.66 7.57
N TRP A 199 6.34 8.07 6.38
CA TRP A 199 5.85 6.73 6.06
C TRP A 199 6.99 5.89 5.49
N THR A 200 6.95 4.59 5.74
CA THR A 200 7.74 3.61 4.96
C THR A 200 6.87 3.21 3.78
N ALA A 201 7.29 3.50 2.54
CA ALA A 201 6.46 3.31 1.37
C ALA A 201 7.20 2.68 0.20
N TRP A 202 6.50 1.81 -0.53
CA TRP A 202 6.98 1.11 -1.72
C TRP A 202 5.94 1.21 -2.82
N ALA A 203 6.40 1.41 -4.06
CA ALA A 203 5.59 1.39 -5.26
C ALA A 203 5.98 0.21 -6.14
N LEU A 204 4.98 -0.59 -6.52
CA LEU A 204 5.04 -1.65 -7.50
C LEU A 204 4.39 -1.11 -8.78
N THR A 205 5.00 -1.33 -9.94
CA THR A 205 4.55 -0.77 -11.22
C THR A 205 4.71 -1.74 -12.35
N ARG A 206 3.87 -1.61 -13.37
CA ARG A 206 4.03 -2.27 -14.67
C ARG A 206 3.21 -1.58 -15.74
N ASP A 207 3.66 -1.71 -16.98
CA ASP A 207 2.90 -1.39 -18.17
C ASP A 207 2.37 -2.67 -18.81
N GLU A 208 1.11 -2.68 -19.20
CA GLU A 208 0.45 -3.81 -19.84
C GLU A 208 0.02 -3.46 -21.25
N ALA A 209 0.28 -4.35 -22.19
CA ALA A 209 -0.13 -4.23 -23.58
C ALA A 209 -0.65 -5.58 -24.09
N SER A 210 -1.69 -5.54 -24.93
CA SER A 210 -2.24 -6.73 -25.56
C SER A 210 -2.03 -6.66 -27.08
N PHE A 211 -1.70 -7.79 -27.69
CA PHE A 211 -1.38 -7.90 -29.11
C PHE A 211 -2.17 -9.02 -29.80
N GLN A 212 -2.58 -8.74 -31.03
CA GLN A 212 -3.16 -9.71 -31.96
C GLN A 212 -2.07 -10.59 -32.59
N ASP A 213 -2.49 -11.64 -33.32
CA ASP A 213 -1.58 -12.59 -33.99
C ASP A 213 -0.65 -11.93 -35.02
N ASP A 214 -1.14 -10.88 -35.69
CA ASP A 214 -0.37 -10.13 -36.68
C ASP A 214 0.60 -9.11 -36.03
N GLY A 215 0.66 -9.10 -34.70
CA GLY A 215 1.47 -8.19 -33.90
C GLY A 215 0.87 -6.79 -33.74
N SER A 216 -0.31 -6.52 -34.29
CA SER A 216 -1.04 -5.28 -34.03
C SER A 216 -1.54 -5.21 -32.59
N ILE A 217 -1.79 -4.00 -32.10
CA ILE A 217 -2.29 -3.77 -30.75
C ILE A 217 -3.75 -4.26 -30.67
N ALA A 218 -4.03 -5.15 -29.73
CA ALA A 218 -5.37 -5.66 -29.46
C ALA A 218 -6.17 -4.73 -28.53
N ALA A 219 -5.47 -4.07 -27.60
CA ALA A 219 -5.99 -3.04 -26.72
C ALA A 219 -4.86 -2.06 -26.40
N ASP A 220 -5.19 -0.77 -26.31
CA ASP A 220 -4.21 0.28 -26.06
C ASP A 220 -3.41 0.00 -24.77
N PRO A 221 -2.08 0.13 -24.80
CA PRO A 221 -1.26 -0.07 -23.63
C PRO A 221 -1.62 0.88 -22.49
N TYR A 222 -1.57 0.38 -21.26
CA TYR A 222 -1.81 1.18 -20.07
C TYR A 222 -0.82 0.83 -18.96
N SER A 223 -0.74 1.71 -17.97
CA SER A 223 0.08 1.52 -16.77
C SER A 223 -0.77 1.19 -15.56
N ALA A 224 -0.23 0.37 -14.66
CA ALA A 224 -0.80 0.06 -13.36
C ALA A 224 0.27 0.21 -12.27
N ALA A 225 -0.14 0.67 -11.09
CA ALA A 225 0.71 0.76 -9.93
C ALA A 225 -0.03 0.43 -8.63
N LEU A 226 0.69 -0.17 -7.69
CA LEU A 226 0.30 -0.29 -6.29
C LEU A 226 1.33 0.45 -5.45
N LEU A 227 0.88 1.36 -4.60
CA LEU A 227 1.71 1.98 -3.57
C LEU A 227 1.23 1.49 -2.20
N TRP A 228 2.14 0.92 -1.44
CA TRP A 228 1.91 0.46 -0.08
C TRP A 228 2.72 1.30 0.88
N ALA A 229 2.09 1.81 1.93
CA ALA A 229 2.72 2.66 2.93
C ALA A 229 2.31 2.25 4.34
N ALA A 230 3.24 2.27 5.29
CA ALA A 230 2.97 1.97 6.70
C ALA A 230 3.44 3.10 7.62
N ARG A 231 2.63 3.40 8.65
CA ARG A 231 2.94 4.34 9.73
C ARG A 231 2.04 4.07 10.95
N ASP A 232 2.62 4.09 12.15
CA ASP A 232 1.88 4.09 13.44
C ASP A 232 0.86 2.92 13.61
N GLY A 233 1.01 1.81 12.90
CA GLY A 233 0.06 0.68 12.90
C GLY A 233 -1.00 0.75 11.80
N ILE A 234 -0.98 1.81 11.00
CA ILE A 234 -1.84 1.99 9.81
C ILE A 234 -1.07 1.58 8.56
N VAL A 235 -1.73 0.84 7.68
CA VAL A 235 -1.29 0.58 6.31
C VAL A 235 -2.22 1.33 5.35
N VAL A 236 -1.64 1.98 4.35
CA VAL A 236 -2.37 2.60 3.25
C VAL A 236 -1.94 1.94 1.95
N ARG A 237 -2.92 1.52 1.16
CA ARG A 237 -2.71 1.07 -0.22
C ARG A 237 -3.34 2.07 -1.18
N VAL A 238 -2.59 2.50 -2.18
CA VAL A 238 -3.11 3.24 -3.33
C VAL A 238 -2.92 2.39 -4.57
N GLN A 239 -4.01 2.04 -5.24
CA GLN A 239 -4.00 1.36 -6.51
C GLN A 239 -4.39 2.33 -7.62
N VAL A 240 -3.63 2.31 -8.71
CA VAL A 240 -3.94 3.04 -9.95
C VAL A 240 -3.91 2.04 -11.09
N VAL A 241 -4.96 2.03 -11.92
CA VAL A 241 -5.05 1.15 -13.10
C VAL A 241 -5.53 1.95 -14.30
N GLY A 242 -4.98 1.63 -15.48
CA GLY A 242 -5.42 2.19 -16.74
C GLY A 242 -4.86 3.59 -17.01
N ASP A 243 -3.73 3.94 -16.38
CA ASP A 243 -3.08 5.23 -16.63
C ASP A 243 -2.26 5.20 -17.93
N THR A 244 -1.79 6.36 -18.36
CA THR A 244 -0.84 6.47 -19.48
C THR A 244 0.42 5.64 -19.16
N PRO A 245 0.96 4.86 -20.13
CA PRO A 245 2.19 4.09 -19.93
C PRO A 245 3.30 4.88 -19.22
N GLY A 246 3.86 4.30 -18.17
CA GLY A 246 4.88 4.91 -17.31
C GLY A 246 4.41 6.00 -16.34
N GLN A 247 3.11 6.32 -16.25
CA GLN A 247 2.60 7.38 -15.34
C GLN A 247 1.99 6.86 -14.04
N ALA A 248 1.61 5.58 -13.93
CA ALA A 248 0.82 5.10 -12.80
C ALA A 248 1.48 5.31 -11.43
N VAL A 249 2.81 5.18 -11.32
CA VAL A 249 3.54 5.45 -10.05
C VAL A 249 3.45 6.92 -9.66
N ALA A 250 3.62 7.84 -10.61
CA ALA A 250 3.54 9.27 -10.32
C ALA A 250 2.14 9.64 -9.85
N THR A 251 1.11 9.08 -10.47
CA THR A 251 -0.29 9.24 -10.05
C THR A 251 -0.56 8.64 -8.67
N ALA A 252 -0.05 7.44 -8.38
CA ALA A 252 -0.20 6.80 -7.08
C ALA A 252 0.48 7.63 -5.97
N LEU A 253 1.70 8.12 -6.22
CA LEU A 253 2.45 8.94 -5.28
C LEU A 253 1.80 10.31 -5.04
N ASP A 254 1.30 10.96 -6.09
CA ASP A 254 0.55 12.22 -5.96
C ASP A 254 -0.74 12.00 -5.15
N THR A 255 -1.49 10.92 -5.42
CA THR A 255 -2.68 10.55 -4.66
C THR A 255 -2.34 10.30 -3.18
N ALA A 256 -1.31 9.50 -2.89
CA ALA A 256 -0.84 9.25 -1.53
C ALA A 256 -0.37 10.54 -0.83
N THR A 257 0.30 11.43 -1.55
CA THR A 257 0.76 12.72 -1.02
C THR A 257 -0.40 13.61 -0.63
N ARG A 258 -1.44 13.71 -1.47
CA ARG A 258 -2.66 14.47 -1.15
C ARG A 258 -3.41 13.87 0.05
N TYR A 259 -3.49 12.55 0.12
CA TYR A 259 -4.04 11.86 1.29
C TYR A 259 -3.25 12.22 2.57
N VAL A 260 -1.92 12.15 2.55
CA VAL A 260 -1.07 12.53 3.69
C VAL A 260 -1.17 14.02 4.06
N GLN A 261 -1.44 14.89 3.08
CA GLN A 261 -1.71 16.31 3.35
C GLN A 261 -3.06 16.50 4.07
N ALA A 262 -4.08 15.73 3.70
CA ALA A 262 -5.38 15.76 4.36
C ALA A 262 -5.28 15.33 5.84
N LEU A 263 -4.41 14.35 6.16
CA LEU A 263 -4.11 13.95 7.55
C LEU A 263 -3.46 15.04 8.43
N ARG A 264 -3.05 16.17 7.86
CA ARG A 264 -2.40 17.28 8.58
C ARG A 264 -3.30 18.52 8.67
N ALA A 265 -4.49 18.47 8.09
CA ALA A 265 -5.37 19.62 7.99
C ALA A 265 -6.20 19.88 9.26
N ASP A 266 -6.09 19.00 10.27
CA ASP A 266 -6.77 19.09 11.56
C ASP A 266 -5.84 19.54 12.70
#